data_AF-A0A1W9LLB2-F1
#
_entry.id   AF-A0A1W9LLB2-F1
#
_cell.length_a   1.000
_cell.length_b   1.000
_cell.length_c   1.000
_cell.angle_alpha   90.00
_cell.angle_beta   90.00
_cell.angle_gamma   90.00
#
_symmetry.space_group_name_H-M   'P 1'
#
loop_
_entity.id
_entity.type
_entity.pdbx_description
1 polymer ?
#
loop_
_entity_poly.entity_id
_entity_poly.type
_entity_poly.pdbx_seq_one_letter_code
_entity_poly.pdbx_strand_id
1 'polypeptide(L)' 'MSRKKAILRAATAFFSQKGFSETSMSELSKITGVAGGTIFYHFKNKEELFLAVLENVKAEIIEEF' A
#
# COMPACT_ATOMS: atom_id res chain seq x y z
N MET A 1 12.41 -9.38 -1.82
CA MET A 1 11.27 -8.61 -1.27
C MET A 1 9.99 -9.17 -1.87
N SER A 2 8.98 -9.55 -1.08
CA SER A 2 7.73 -10.10 -1.63
C SER A 2 6.97 -9.02 -2.42
N ARG A 3 6.16 -9.43 -3.42
CA ARG A 3 5.30 -8.50 -4.19
C ARG A 3 4.39 -7.70 -3.25
N LYS A 4 3.82 -8.36 -2.24
CA LYS A 4 3.04 -7.71 -1.17
C LYS A 4 3.81 -6.59 -0.47
N LYS A 5 5.08 -6.82 -0.07
CA LYS A 5 5.89 -5.80 0.62
C LYS A 5 6.24 -4.63 -0.31
N ALA A 6 6.46 -4.87 -1.60
CA ALA A 6 6.68 -3.80 -2.59
C ALA A 6 5.42 -2.93 -2.78
N ILE A 7 4.24 -3.55 -2.84
CA ILE A 7 2.96 -2.84 -2.91
C ILE A 7 2.74 -2.01 -1.65
N LEU A 8 2.93 -2.59 -0.46
CA LEU A 8 2.78 -1.89 0.82
C LEU A 8 3.69 -0.65 0.89
N ARG A 9 4.98 -0.80 0.58
CA ARG A 9 5.93 0.33 0.63
C ARG A 9 5.51 1.49 -0.29
N ALA A 10 5.06 1.16 -1.51
CA ALA A 10 4.60 2.18 -2.45
C ALA A 10 3.29 2.83 -1.98
N ALA A 11 2.36 2.03 -1.44
CA ALA A 11 1.10 2.52 -0.90
C ALA A 11 1.32 3.44 0.30
N THR A 12 2.23 3.09 1.22
CA THR A 12 2.62 3.95 2.35
C THR A 12 3.09 5.32 1.87
N ALA A 13 4.00 5.35 0.89
CA ALA A 13 4.49 6.60 0.32
C ALA A 13 3.38 7.42 -0.36
N PHE A 14 2.42 6.75 -1.00
CA PHE A 14 1.31 7.42 -1.69
C PHE A 14 0.30 8.02 -0.72
N PHE A 15 -0.13 7.23 0.26
CA PHE A 15 -1.06 7.68 1.27
C PHE A 15 -0.47 8.81 2.13
N SER A 16 0.84 8.80 2.40
CA SER A 16 1.49 9.88 3.16
C SER A 16 1.59 11.20 2.39
N GLN A 17 1.71 11.15 1.06
CA GLN A 17 1.86 12.36 0.22
C GLN A 17 0.52 12.94 -0.24
N LYS A 18 -0.45 12.08 -0.60
CA LYS A 18 -1.72 12.49 -1.22
C LYS A 18 -2.92 12.31 -0.30
N GLY A 19 -2.77 11.60 0.80
CA GLY A 19 -3.88 11.19 1.65
C GLY A 19 -4.69 10.05 1.05
N PHE A 20 -5.71 9.60 1.80
CA PHE A 20 -6.58 8.50 1.38
C PHE A 20 -7.32 8.85 0.09
N SER A 21 -8.17 9.88 0.08
CA SER A 21 -9.10 10.19 -1.03
C SER A 21 -8.43 10.25 -2.40
N GLU A 22 -7.30 10.94 -2.52
CA GLU A 22 -6.58 11.16 -3.79
C GLU A 22 -5.73 9.96 -4.26
N THR A 23 -5.57 8.93 -3.43
CA THR A 23 -4.84 7.72 -3.83
C THR A 23 -5.75 6.75 -4.58
N SER A 24 -5.31 6.23 -5.73
CA SER A 24 -6.06 5.22 -6.50
C SER A 24 -5.26 3.93 -6.71
N MET A 25 -5.97 2.80 -6.74
CA MET A 25 -5.37 1.47 -6.98
C MET A 25 -4.75 1.35 -8.38
N SER A 26 -5.30 2.06 -9.37
CA SER A 26 -4.79 2.09 -10.73
C SER A 26 -3.49 2.89 -10.85
N GLU A 27 -3.39 4.03 -10.16
CA GLU A 27 -2.16 4.81 -10.08
C GLU A 27 -1.05 4.03 -9.37
N LEU A 28 -1.39 3.34 -8.28
CA LEU A 28 -0.46 2.45 -7.58
C LEU A 28 0.09 1.36 -8.50
N SER A 29 -0.75 0.74 -9.34
CA SER A 29 -0.33 -0.24 -10.34
C SER A 29 0.67 0.34 -11.34
N LYS A 30 0.39 1.54 -11.88
CA LYS A 30 1.27 2.21 -12.85
C LYS A 30 2.65 2.50 -12.26
N ILE A 31 2.71 2.97 -11.02
CA ILE A 31 3.95 3.45 -10.41
C ILE A 31 4.78 2.30 -9.84
N THR A 32 4.12 1.28 -9.28
CA THR A 32 4.82 0.08 -8.79
C THR A 32 5.30 -0.83 -9.92
N GLY A 33 4.78 -0.65 -11.14
CA GLY A 33 4.96 -1.60 -12.24
C GLY A 33 4.35 -2.98 -11.95
N VAL A 34 3.54 -3.09 -10.89
CA VAL A 34 2.86 -4.32 -10.51
C VAL A 34 1.52 -4.34 -11.23
N ALA A 35 1.22 -5.42 -11.93
CA ALA A 35 -0.05 -5.61 -12.61
C ALA A 35 -1.22 -5.40 -11.64
N GLY A 36 -2.25 -4.67 -12.06
CA GLY A 36 -3.42 -4.38 -11.23
C GLY A 36 -4.05 -5.65 -10.65
N GLY A 37 -4.14 -6.72 -11.44
CA GLY A 37 -4.62 -8.03 -10.97
C GLY A 37 -3.80 -8.62 -9.80
N THR A 38 -2.49 -8.37 -9.76
CA THR A 38 -1.64 -8.78 -8.63
C THR A 38 -1.88 -7.93 -7.39
N ILE A 39 -2.17 -6.63 -7.55
CA ILE A 39 -2.55 -5.78 -6.42
C ILE A 39 -3.91 -6.24 -5.87
N PHE A 40 -4.91 -6.44 -6.75
CA PHE A 40 -6.23 -6.90 -6.36
C PHE A 40 -6.25 -8.32 -5.77
N TYR A 41 -5.29 -9.16 -6.15
CA TYR A 41 -5.06 -10.46 -5.51
C TYR A 41 -4.64 -10.32 -4.04
N HIS A 42 -3.86 -9.29 -3.71
CA HIS A 42 -3.40 -9.05 -2.34
C HIS A 42 -4.32 -8.14 -1.51
N PHE A 43 -5.01 -7.21 -2.16
CA PHE A 43 -5.86 -6.20 -1.52
C PHE A 43 -7.09 -5.96 -2.39
N LYS A 44 -8.27 -6.37 -1.91
CA LYS A 44 -9.51 -6.34 -2.70
C LYS A 44 -9.96 -4.93 -3.04
N ASN A 45 -9.64 -3.98 -2.18
CA ASN A 45 -9.98 -2.57 -2.34
C ASN A 45 -8.93 -1.65 -1.67
N LYS A 46 -9.18 -0.35 -1.79
CA LYS A 46 -8.30 0.70 -1.28
C LYS A 46 -8.29 0.76 0.23
N GLU A 47 -9.43 0.48 0.87
CA GLU A 47 -9.62 0.43 2.32
C GLU A 47 -8.77 -0.68 2.94
N GLU A 48 -8.80 -1.89 2.38
CA GLU A 48 -8.00 -3.02 2.84
C GLU A 48 -6.50 -2.74 2.70
N LEU A 49 -6.09 -2.14 1.58
CA LEU A 49 -4.70 -1.71 1.38
C LEU A 49 -4.30 -0.65 2.42
N PHE A 50 -5.17 0.33 2.69
CA PHE A 50 -4.89 1.39 3.65
C PHE A 50 -4.77 0.86 5.08
N LEU A 51 -5.68 -0.02 5.50
CA LEU A 51 -5.60 -0.69 6.80
C LEU A 51 -4.31 -1.50 6.93
N ALA A 52 -3.91 -2.22 5.88
CA ALA A 52 -2.64 -2.96 5.88
C ALA A 52 -1.41 -2.05 5.96
N VAL A 53 -1.47 -0.86 5.36
CA VAL A 53 -0.43 0.18 5.50
C VAL A 53 -0.36 0.67 6.95
N LEU A 54 -1.50 1.01 7.56
CA LEU A 54 -1.55 1.47 8.95
C LEU A 54 -1.01 0.41 9.93
N GLU A 55 -1.40 -0.85 9.75
CA GLU A 55 -0.88 -1.95 10.57
C GLU A 55 0.62 -2.15 10.39
N ASN A 56 1.15 -2.06 9.17
CA ASN A 56 2.58 -2.17 8.92
C ASN A 56 3.35 -1.01 9.58
N VAL A 57 2.86 0.23 9.43
CA VAL A 57 3.50 1.41 10.05
C VAL A 57 3.45 1.32 11.58
N LYS A 58 2.31 0.91 12.15
CA LYS A 58 2.17 0.71 13.60
C LYS A 58 3.18 -0.31 14.12
N ALA A 59 3.36 -1.43 13.43
CA ALA A 59 4.33 -2.46 13.81
C ALA A 59 5.77 -1.93 13.76
N GLU A 60 6.14 -1.23 12.68
CA GLU A 60 7.47 -0.62 12.54
C GLU A 60 7.76 0.41 13.66
N ILE A 61 6.77 1.26 13.98
CA ILE A 61 6.90 2.24 15.07
C ILE A 61 7.09 1.54 16.42
N ILE A 62 6.29 0.50 16.71
CA ILE A 62 6.39 -0.23 17.98
C ILE A 62 7.73 -0.95 18.12
N GLU A 63 8.29 -1.48 17.04
CA GLU A 63 9.61 -2.14 17.05
C GLU A 63 10.77 -1.16 17.32
N GLU A 64 10.59 0.14 17.04
CA GLU A 64 11.60 1.18 17.30
C GLU A 64 11.56 1.75 18.73
N PHE A 65 10.55 1.42 19.53
CA PHE A 65 10.43 1.80 20.95
C PHE A 65 10.86 0.67 21.90
#